data_AF-A0A846NMW0-F1
#
_entry.id   AF-A0A846NMW0-F1
#
_cell.length_a   1.000
_cell.length_b   1.000
_cell.length_c   1.000
_cell.angle_alpha   90.00
_cell.angle_beta   90.00
_cell.angle_gamma   90.00
#
_symmetry.space_group_name_H-M   'P 1'
#
loop_
_entity.id
_entity.type
_entity.pdbx_description
1 polymer ?
#
loop_
_entity_poly.entity_id
_entity_poly.type
_entity_poly.pdbx_seq_one_letter_code
_entity_poly.pdbx_strand_id
1 'polypeptide(L)' 'MADAAATAVGNSVRGDDIQESIRRGLEMARSIDGVRGALVVRGRHVGSVGKIPKLIKVDSKYIRSLEGLRFLK' A
#
# COMPACT_ATOMS: atom_id res chain seq x y z
N MET A 1 4.87 -9.66 13.61
CA MET A 1 5.24 -10.13 12.25
C MET A 1 4.90 -9.11 11.18
N ALA A 2 3.65 -8.64 11.09
CA ALA A 2 3.25 -7.67 10.06
C ALA A 2 4.12 -6.39 10.02
N ASP A 3 4.46 -5.81 11.17
CA ASP A 3 5.24 -4.56 11.25
C ASP A 3 6.68 -4.71 10.73
N ALA A 4 7.37 -5.78 11.12
CA ALA A 4 8.70 -6.11 10.61
C ALA A 4 8.69 -6.40 9.10
N ALA A 5 7.65 -7.09 8.61
CA ALA A 5 7.46 -7.34 7.19
C ALA A 5 7.21 -6.04 6.41
N ALA A 6 6.36 -5.15 6.94
CA ALA A 6 6.10 -3.84 6.34
C ALA A 6 7.37 -2.98 6.28
N THR A 7 8.19 -3.02 7.34
CA THR A 7 9.49 -2.33 7.37
C THR A 7 10.46 -2.89 6.32
N ALA A 8 10.58 -4.22 6.21
CA ALA A 8 11.43 -4.86 5.20
C ALA A 8 10.98 -4.53 3.77
N VAL A 9 9.67 -4.60 3.51
CA VAL A 9 9.08 -4.20 2.23
C VAL A 9 9.36 -2.73 1.94
N GLY A 10 9.06 -1.82 2.88
CA GLY A 10 9.28 -0.38 2.70
C GLY A 10 10.73 -0.03 2.36
N ASN A 11 11.69 -0.64 3.06
CA ASN A 11 13.12 -0.43 2.82
C ASN A 11 13.59 -0.93 1.43
N SER A 12 12.91 -1.93 0.87
CA SER A 12 13.21 -2.45 -0.47
C SER A 12 12.64 -1.60 -1.62
N VAL A 13 11.66 -0.72 -1.33
CA VAL A 13 11.05 0.20 -2.29
C VAL A 13 11.91 1.47 -2.42
N ARG A 14 12.99 1.37 -3.18
CA ARG A 14 13.98 2.46 -3.36
C ARG A 14 14.51 2.58 -4.78
N GLY A 15 15.18 3.69 -5.08
CA GLY A 15 15.76 4.02 -6.40
C GLY A 15 14.85 4.89 -7.27
N ASP A 16 15.37 5.36 -8.40
CA ASP A 16 14.70 6.37 -9.23
C ASP A 16 13.59 5.80 -10.11
N ASP A 17 13.72 4.55 -10.54
CA ASP A 17 12.65 3.85 -11.25
C ASP A 17 11.54 3.46 -10.27
N ILE A 18 10.41 4.16 -10.39
CA ILE A 18 9.24 3.96 -9.51
C ILE A 18 8.63 2.58 -9.69
N GLN A 19 8.42 2.12 -10.92
CA GLN A 19 7.77 0.83 -11.17
C GLN A 19 8.64 -0.32 -10.66
N GLU A 20 9.94 -0.27 -10.96
CA GLU A 20 10.89 -1.28 -10.52
C GLU A 20 11.08 -1.28 -9.00
N SER A 21 11.05 -0.11 -8.35
CA SER A 21 11.07 -0.03 -6.88
C SER A 21 9.84 -0.70 -6.24
N ILE A 22 8.65 -0.52 -6.81
CA ILE A 22 7.41 -1.13 -6.33
C ILE A 22 7.47 -2.64 -6.53
N ARG A 23 7.91 -3.09 -7.71
CA ARG A 23 8.08 -4.51 -8.04
C ARG A 23 8.97 -5.21 -7.00
N ARG A 24 10.14 -4.63 -6.68
CA ARG A 24 11.05 -5.14 -5.64
C ARG A 24 10.41 -5.23 -4.26
N GLY A 25 9.64 -4.21 -3.88
CA GLY A 25 8.83 -4.23 -2.65
C GLY A 25 7.87 -5.41 -2.58
N LEU A 26 7.16 -5.66 -3.67
CA LEU A 26 6.19 -6.75 -3.76
C LEU A 26 6.85 -8.13 -3.81
N GLU A 27 8.05 -8.24 -4.39
CA GLU A 27 8.85 -9.47 -4.33
C GLU A 27 9.36 -9.76 -2.91
N MET A 28 9.83 -8.74 -2.19
CA MET A 28 10.18 -8.85 -0.78
C MET A 28 8.98 -9.32 0.05
N ALA A 29 7.78 -8.83 -0.23
CA ALA A 29 6.58 -9.30 0.46
C ALA A 29 6.29 -10.79 0.21
N ARG A 30 6.60 -11.31 -0.99
CA ARG A 30 6.40 -12.74 -1.34
C ARG A 30 7.43 -13.66 -0.71
N SER A 31 8.62 -13.16 -0.37
CA SER A 31 9.68 -13.98 0.23
C SER A 31 9.52 -14.15 1.75
N ILE A 32 8.67 -13.33 2.40
CA ILE A 32 8.44 -13.39 3.84
C ILE A 32 7.34 -14.41 4.14
N ASP A 33 7.70 -15.47 4.86
CA ASP A 33 6.74 -16.49 5.26
C ASP A 33 5.62 -15.93 6.15
N GLY A 34 4.40 -16.43 5.95
CA GLY A 34 3.20 -15.93 6.62
C GLY A 34 2.61 -14.63 6.08
N VAL A 35 3.29 -13.91 5.16
CA VAL A 35 2.69 -12.75 4.47
C VAL A 35 1.75 -13.22 3.36
N ARG A 36 0.45 -13.02 3.57
CA ARG A 36 -0.59 -13.46 2.61
C ARG A 36 -0.83 -12.48 1.46
N GLY A 37 -0.42 -11.23 1.61
CA GLY A 37 -0.55 -10.20 0.60
C GLY A 37 0.06 -8.87 1.06
N ALA A 38 0.36 -8.00 0.11
CA ALA A 38 0.91 -6.67 0.36
C ALA A 38 0.41 -5.66 -0.68
N LEU A 39 0.38 -4.40 -0.26
CA LEU A 39 0.08 -3.24 -1.09
C LEU A 39 1.22 -2.22 -0.89
N VAL A 40 1.80 -1.75 -1.98
CA VAL A 40 2.83 -0.71 -1.96
C VAL A 40 2.30 0.52 -2.70
N VAL A 41 2.38 1.67 -2.06
CA VAL A 41 2.03 2.97 -2.65
C VAL A 41 3.29 3.82 -2.70
N ARG A 42 3.65 4.31 -3.90
CA ARG A 42 4.79 5.23 -4.09
C ARG A 42 4.42 6.32 -5.09
N GLY A 43 4.29 7.55 -4.59
CA GLY A 43 3.83 8.68 -5.40
C GLY A 43 2.43 8.43 -5.95
N ARG A 44 2.28 8.49 -7.28
CA ARG A 44 1.00 8.25 -7.98
C ARG A 44 0.78 6.78 -8.40
N HIS A 45 1.64 5.88 -7.95
CA HIS A 45 1.61 4.47 -8.36
C HIS A 45 1.28 3.57 -7.18
N VAL A 46 0.55 2.51 -7.49
CA VAL A 46 0.16 1.46 -6.53
C VAL A 46 0.40 0.11 -7.16
N GLY A 47 0.91 -0.84 -6.37
CA GLY A 47 1.05 -2.23 -6.76
C GLY A 47 0.66 -3.16 -5.61
N SER A 48 0.18 -4.35 -5.95
CA SER A 48 -0.32 -5.32 -4.96
C SER A 48 0.05 -6.75 -5.34
N VAL A 49 0.23 -7.62 -4.34
CA VAL A 49 0.40 -9.07 -4.51
C VAL A 49 -0.36 -9.86 -3.46
N GLY A 50 -0.66 -11.12 -3.79
CA GLY A 50 -1.30 -12.06 -2.87
C GLY A 50 -2.78 -11.75 -2.64
N LYS A 51 -3.27 -12.11 -1.46
CA LYS A 51 -4.68 -12.02 -1.05
C LYS A 51 -4.99 -10.63 -0.51
N ILE A 52 -5.20 -9.67 -1.42
CA ILE A 52 -5.67 -8.31 -1.11
C ILE A 52 -7.16 -8.21 -1.50
N PRO A 53 -8.04 -7.68 -0.62
CA PRO A 53 -9.43 -7.42 -0.97
C PRO A 53 -9.56 -6.45 -2.15
N LYS A 54 -10.72 -6.45 -2.81
CA LYS A 54 -10.98 -5.52 -3.92
C LYS A 54 -10.79 -4.07 -3.45
N LEU A 55 -9.89 -3.35 -4.11
CA LEU A 55 -9.70 -1.93 -3.86
C LEU A 55 -10.90 -1.16 -4.43
N ILE A 56 -11.51 -0.31 -3.60
CA ILE A 56 -12.63 0.54 -4.00
C ILE A 56 -12.11 1.97 -4.07
N LYS A 57 -12.27 2.61 -5.24
CA LYS A 57 -11.96 4.02 -5.41
C LYS A 57 -13.12 4.84 -4.87
N VAL A 58 -12.83 5.69 -3.89
CA VAL A 58 -13.78 6.67 -3.37
C VAL A 58 -13.47 8.02 -4.00
N ASP A 59 -14.49 8.69 -4.55
CA ASP A 59 -14.30 10.03 -5.10
C ASP A 59 -14.08 11.05 -3.97
N SER A 60 -13.10 11.94 -4.17
CA SER A 60 -12.67 12.93 -3.19
C SER A 60 -13.80 13.89 -2.77
N LYS A 61 -14.82 14.08 -3.61
CA LYS A 61 -16.02 14.87 -3.28
C LYS A 61 -16.75 14.31 -2.05
N TYR A 62 -16.82 12.98 -1.92
CA TYR A 62 -17.47 12.33 -0.78
C TYR A 62 -16.58 12.30 0.48
N ILE A 63 -15.27 12.31 0.33
CA ILE A 63 -14.35 12.37 1.49
C ILE A 63 -14.45 13.75 2.16
N ARG A 64 -14.54 14.84 1.39
CA ARG A 64 -14.69 16.19 1.94
C ARG A 64 -16.01 16.40 2.70
N SER A 65 -17.10 15.77 2.26
CA SER A 65 -18.37 15.83 3.02
C SER A 65 -18.30 15.09 4.36
N LEU A 66 -17.43 14.09 4.49
CA LEU A 66 -17.25 13.34 5.76
C LEU A 66 -16.39 14.11 6.77
N GLU A 67 -15.46 14.95 6.32
CA GLU A 67 -14.71 15.83 7.23
C GLU A 67 -15.61 16.89 7.87
N GLY A 68 -16.57 17.44 7.12
CA GLY A 68 -17.60 18.34 7.67
C GLY A 68 -18.48 17.71 8.75
N LEU A 69 -18.73 16.39 8.68
CA LEU A 69 -19.49 15.64 9.68
C LEU A 69 -18.67 15.30 10.94
N ARG A 70 -17.34 15.35 10.88
CA ARG A 70 -16.44 15.09 12.02
C ARG A 70 -16.39 16.23 13.04
N PHE A 71 -16.83 17.43 12.67
CA PHE A 71 -16.91 18.61 13.55
C PHE A 71 -18.28 18.74 14.28
N LEU A 72 -19.17 17.76 14.10
CA LEU A 72 -20.50 17.72 14.73
C LEU A 72 -20.60 16.66 15.84
N LYS A 73 -19.47 16.21 16.41
CA LYS A 73 -19.41 15.32 17.58
C LYS A 73 -18.61 15.96 18.70
#